data_AF-A0A963ZXT4-F1
#
_entry.id   AF-A0A963ZXT4-F1
#
_cell.length_a   1.000
_cell.length_b   1.000
_cell.length_c   1.000
_cell.angle_alpha   90.00
_cell.angle_beta   90.00
_cell.angle_gamma   90.00
#
_symmetry.space_group_name_H-M   'P 1'
#
loop_
_entity.id
_entity.type
_entity.pdbx_description
1 polymer ?
#
loop_
_entity_poly.entity_id
_entity_poly.type
_entity_poly.pdbx_seq_one_letter_code
_entity_poly.pdbx_strand_id
1 'polypeptide(L)' 'MRTELGLTLFDPEVGVKKYFGHDPNDPNSLGPYNITHFLEDSQGYLWLGTLGELMRFDPTAGTFFIIP' A
#
# COMPACT_ATOMS: atom_id res chain seq x y z
N MET A 1 -15.00 2.33 1.28
CA MET A 1 -13.54 2.13 1.30
C MET A 1 -13.14 2.13 2.76
N ARG A 2 -12.72 1.00 3.35
CA ARG A 2 -12.43 0.95 4.79
C ARG A 2 -10.92 0.91 4.98
N THR A 3 -10.39 2.03 5.45
CA THR A 3 -9.01 2.29 5.84
C THR A 3 -8.93 2.19 7.35
N GLU A 4 -8.59 1.03 7.91
CA GLU A 4 -8.25 1.00 9.33
C GLU A 4 -6.89 0.39 9.64
N LEU A 5 -6.30 -0.49 8.81
CA LEU A 5 -4.90 -0.95 8.93
C LEU A 5 -4.33 -1.56 7.61
N GLY A 6 -4.86 -1.19 6.44
CA GLY A 6 -4.51 -1.89 5.19
C GLY A 6 -4.88 -1.18 3.90
N LEU A 7 -4.30 -1.69 2.80
CA LEU A 7 -4.56 -1.27 1.43
C LEU A 7 -5.35 -2.37 0.69
N THR A 8 -6.46 -2.01 0.07
CA THR A 8 -7.23 -2.93 -0.79
C THR A 8 -7.03 -2.56 -2.24
N LEU A 9 -6.53 -3.51 -3.04
CA LEU A 9 -6.53 -3.41 -4.49
C LEU A 9 -7.91 -3.85 -5.00
N PHE A 10 -8.62 -2.91 -5.60
CA PHE A 10 -9.97 -3.10 -6.14
C PHE A 10 -9.97 -2.86 -7.65
N ASP A 11 -10.59 -3.77 -8.37
CA ASP A 11 -10.83 -3.69 -9.80
C ASP A 11 -12.35 -3.53 -10.00
N PRO A 12 -12.83 -2.50 -10.71
CA PRO A 12 -14.26 -2.24 -10.81
C PRO A 12 -15.04 -3.33 -11.58
N GLU A 13 -14.38 -4.14 -12.40
CA GLU A 13 -15.06 -5.19 -13.18
C GLU A 13 -15.19 -6.51 -12.40
N VAL A 14 -14.17 -6.85 -11.61
CA VAL A 14 -14.10 -8.15 -10.89
C VAL A 14 -14.20 -8.04 -9.37
N GLY A 15 -14.14 -6.83 -8.82
CA GLY A 15 -14.24 -6.55 -7.40
C GLY A 15 -12.89 -6.50 -6.67
N VAL A 16 -12.89 -6.88 -5.39
CA VAL A 16 -11.67 -6.88 -4.57
C VAL A 16 -10.70 -7.94 -5.09
N LYS A 17 -9.52 -7.50 -5.55
CA LYS A 17 -8.45 -8.37 -6.02
C LYS A 17 -7.56 -8.86 -4.87
N LYS A 18 -7.15 -7.94 -3.98
CA LYS A 18 -6.19 -8.27 -2.91
C LYS A 18 -6.29 -7.28 -1.75
N TYR A 19 -5.99 -7.79 -0.56
CA TYR A 19 -5.80 -6.99 0.64
C TYR A 19 -4.33 -7.08 1.07
N PHE A 20 -3.76 -5.94 1.44
CA PHE A 20 -2.42 -5.80 1.99
C PHE A 20 -2.53 -5.19 3.38
N GLY A 21 -2.02 -5.89 4.38
CA GLY A 21 -1.99 -5.41 5.77
C GLY A 21 -0.56 -5.40 6.29
N HIS A 22 -0.41 -4.91 7.52
CA HIS A 22 0.84 -5.01 8.25
C HIS A 22 1.11 -6.44 8.69
N ASP A 23 2.29 -6.96 8.34
CA ASP A 23 2.84 -8.22 8.86
C ASP A 23 4.23 -7.94 9.47
N PRO A 24 4.38 -8.00 10.80
CA PRO A 24 5.66 -7.72 11.45
C PRO A 24 6.77 -8.72 11.08
N ASN A 25 6.44 -9.86 10.45
CA ASN A 25 7.41 -10.86 10.00
C ASN A 25 7.82 -10.68 8.53
N ASP A 26 7.13 -9.80 7.78
CA ASP A 26 7.44 -9.51 6.39
C ASP A 26 7.85 -8.03 6.24
N PRO A 27 9.14 -7.73 6.05
CA PRO A 27 9.62 -6.35 5.88
C PRO A 27 9.11 -5.69 4.60
N ASN A 28 8.54 -6.46 3.67
CA ASN A 28 7.94 -5.99 2.43
C ASN A 28 6.42 -5.76 2.53
N SER A 29 5.84 -5.96 3.72
CA SER A 29 4.43 -5.70 4.00
C SER A 29 4.16 -4.21 4.26
N LEU A 30 2.88 -3.85 4.43
CA LEU A 30 2.53 -2.48 4.80
C LEU A 30 3.06 -2.17 6.21
N GLY A 31 3.57 -0.96 6.43
CA GLY A 31 3.99 -0.54 7.77
C GLY A 31 2.82 -0.51 8.78
N PRO A 32 3.09 -0.39 10.08
CA PRO A 32 2.06 -0.38 11.13
C PRO A 32 1.20 0.89 11.13
N TYR A 33 1.50 1.85 10.25
CA TYR A 33 0.90 3.17 10.23
C TYR A 33 -0.28 3.25 9.26
N ASN A 34 -1.27 4.07 9.62
CA ASN A 34 -2.37 4.37 8.74
C ASN A 34 -1.90 5.16 7.51
N ILE A 35 -2.35 4.73 6.33
CA ILE A 35 -2.21 5.47 5.09
C ILE A 35 -3.12 6.70 5.18
N THR A 36 -2.52 7.88 5.04
CA THR A 36 -3.22 9.18 5.08
C THR A 36 -3.35 9.79 3.69
N HIS A 37 -2.41 9.50 2.81
CA HIS A 37 -2.34 10.03 1.44
C HIS A 37 -1.85 8.95 0.50
N PHE A 38 -2.28 9.03 -0.76
CA PHE A 38 -1.76 8.19 -1.83
C PHE A 38 -1.62 8.98 -3.13
N LEU A 39 -0.63 8.64 -3.93
CA LEU A 39 -0.35 9.22 -5.25
C LEU A 39 0.22 8.16 -6.17
N GLU A 40 -0.34 8.03 -7.37
CA GLU A 40 0.28 7.22 -8.43
C GLU A 40 1.24 8.08 -9.24
N ASP A 41 2.44 7.57 -9.51
CA ASP A 41 3.41 8.24 -10.39
C ASP A 41 3.27 7.79 -11.85
N SER A 42 4.00 8.46 -12.75
CA SER A 42 3.97 8.15 -14.19
C SER A 42 4.55 6.79 -14.56
N GLN A 43 5.19 6.08 -13.63
CA GLN A 43 5.71 4.73 -13.81
C GLN A 43 4.74 3.66 -13.26
N GLY A 44 3.61 4.07 -12.68
CA GLY A 44 2.60 3.17 -12.11
C GLY A 44 2.93 2.70 -10.68
N TYR A 45 3.88 3.33 -10.00
CA TYR A 45 4.09 3.08 -8.57
C TYR A 45 3.10 3.89 -7.74
N LEU A 46 2.61 3.28 -6.66
CA LEU A 46 1.75 3.95 -5.71
C LEU A 46 2.55 4.42 -4.50
N TRP A 47 2.67 5.72 -4.35
CA TRP A 47 3.27 6.38 -3.19
C TRP A 47 2.23 6.51 -2.08
N LEU A 48 2.61 6.16 -0.87
CA LEU A 48 1.74 6.10 0.30
C LEU A 48 2.36 6.94 1.42
N GLY A 49 1.70 8.05 1.73
CA GLY A 49 2.03 8.86 2.89
C GLY A 49 1.36 8.29 4.13
N THR A 50 2.14 7.86 5.10
CA THR A 50 1.65 7.44 6.42
C THR A 50 2.00 8.49 7.48
N LEU A 51 1.52 8.32 8.71
CA LEU A 51 1.85 9.22 9.82
C LEU A 51 3.33 9.15 10.26
N GLY A 52 4.06 8.08 9.90
CA GLY A 52 5.46 7.90 10.31
C GLY A 52 6.44 7.74 9.14
N GLU A 53 5.99 7.23 8.00
CA GLU A 53 6.83 6.78 6.90
C GLU A 53 6.25 7.17 5.54
N LEU A 54 7.13 7.42 4.57
CA LEU A 54 6.79 7.40 3.15
C LEU A 54 7.06 6.01 2.62
N MET A 55 6.04 5.36 2.04
CA MET A 55 6.19 4.06 1.41
C MET A 55 5.88 4.14 -0.08
N ARG A 56 6.48 3.24 -0.86
CA ARG A 56 6.16 3.03 -2.27
C ARG A 56 5.71 1.59 -2.49
N PHE A 57 4.59 1.40 -3.14
CA PHE A 57 4.03 0.10 -3.51
C PHE A 57 4.23 -0.16 -5.00
N ASP A 58 4.81 -1.33 -5.31
CA ASP A 58 4.88 -1.88 -6.67
C ASP A 58 3.67 -2.82 -6.88
N PRO A 59 2.67 -2.45 -7.70
CA PRO A 59 1.49 -3.27 -7.93
C PRO A 59 1.78 -4.53 -8.75
N THR A 60 2.88 -4.56 -9.51
CA THR A 60 3.28 -5.73 -10.31
C THR A 60 3.89 -6.80 -9.41
N ALA A 61 4.78 -6.39 -8.48
CA ALA A 61 5.39 -7.30 -7.52
C ALA A 61 4.49 -7.57 -6.30
N GLY A 62 3.59 -6.65 -5.98
CA GLY A 62 2.77 -6.69 -4.76
C GLY A 62 3.59 -6.41 -3.50
N THR A 63 4.60 -5.54 -3.60
CA THR A 63 5.63 -5.29 -2.58
C THR A 63 5.66 -3.82 -2.14
N PHE A 64 5.89 -3.58 -0.85
CA PHE A 64 6.08 -2.25 -0.29
C PHE A 64 7.55 -1.99 0.03
N PHE A 65 8.00 -0.76 -0.21
CA PHE A 65 9.33 -0.28 0.12
C PHE A 65 9.23 0.98 0.97
N ILE A 66 9.91 1.02 2.11
CA ILE A 66 10.08 2.23 2.91
C ILE A 66 11.08 3.13 2.19
N ILE A 67 10.75 4.42 2.08
CA ILE A 67 11.60 5.44 1.47
C ILE A 67 12.19 6.29 2.61
N PRO A 68 13.52 6.32 2.76
CA PRO A 68 14.19 7.05 3.84
C PRO A 68 14.20 8.57 3.65
#